data_AF-A0A3C0YB89-F1
#
_entry.id   AF-A0A3C0YB89-F1
#
_cell.length_a   1.000
_cell.length_b   1.000
_cell.length_c   1.000
_cell.angle_alpha   90.00
_cell.angle_beta   90.00
_cell.angle_gamma   90.00
#
_symmetry.space_group_name_H-M   'P 1'
#
loop_
_entity.id
_entity.type
_entity.pdbx_description
1 polymer ?
#
loop_
_entity_poly.entity_id
_entity_poly.type
_entity_poly.pdbx_seq_one_letter_code
_entity_poly.pdbx_strand_id
1 'polypeptide(L)'
;MTSLQPDYVDTDESSPDCVNICLNCGAPATGNFCPNCGQETAREPRTFAEFFHGLIAQYVAREGQLWQTLSKLFFAPGALTVEYLAGRRARYLRPFQLYLMASVIVFAAVQFFGLNLGLRLYGDQGVHFLRNSRLIGAEDHSNGLRLMPVQIILDHFDTPGVRRFGAMSLEDRFTFLRARRAQYVSYFVLFLVPILALTLGLFYRNRRRRYAEHLVFGLHCQTFLLFSLLVEAKLPTTLADALSFWVIAYFTIALKRVYGGTWPETLGRGAAILSLYFAIISVANLLLVFALLTL
;
A
#
# COMPACT_ATOMS: atom_id res chain seq x y z
N MET A 1 -21.29 -0.92 -67.67
CA MET A 1 -21.29 -1.74 -66.45
C MET A 1 -20.35 -1.06 -65.48
N THR A 2 -20.95 -0.32 -64.56
CA THR A 2 -20.35 0.77 -63.80
C THR A 2 -19.68 0.24 -62.54
N SER A 3 -18.40 0.59 -62.38
CA SER A 3 -17.57 0.31 -61.22
C SER A 3 -18.06 1.14 -60.01
N LEU A 4 -18.50 0.46 -58.96
CA LEU A 4 -18.77 1.05 -57.65
C LEU A 4 -17.44 1.16 -56.89
N GLN A 5 -16.89 2.37 -56.80
CA GLN A 5 -15.95 2.73 -55.75
C GLN A 5 -16.75 3.00 -54.47
N PRO A 6 -16.26 2.62 -53.28
CA PRO A 6 -16.84 3.08 -52.03
C PRO A 6 -16.37 4.52 -51.77
N ASP A 7 -17.35 5.40 -51.54
CA ASP A 7 -17.16 6.80 -51.18
C ASP A 7 -16.32 6.93 -49.91
N TYR A 8 -15.19 7.62 -50.01
CA TYR A 8 -14.39 8.08 -48.88
C TYR A 8 -15.09 9.33 -48.30
N VAL A 9 -15.72 9.16 -47.15
CA VAL A 9 -16.34 10.26 -46.40
C VAL A 9 -15.29 10.88 -45.49
N ASP A 10 -14.83 12.08 -45.85
CA ASP A 10 -14.13 13.00 -44.95
C ASP A 10 -15.04 13.32 -43.75
N THR A 11 -14.64 12.93 -42.54
CA THR A 11 -15.25 13.46 -41.31
C THR A 11 -14.42 14.63 -40.82
N ASP A 12 -14.80 15.81 -41.32
CA ASP A 12 -14.35 17.10 -40.82
C ASP A 12 -14.81 17.32 -39.38
N GLU A 13 -13.94 17.97 -38.60
CA GLU A 13 -14.15 18.28 -37.19
C GLU A 13 -15.31 19.27 -36.99
N SER A 14 -16.01 19.14 -35.85
CA SER A 14 -16.91 20.13 -35.25
C SER A 14 -18.34 20.29 -35.81
N SER A 15 -19.26 19.42 -35.38
CA SER A 15 -20.69 19.71 -35.29
C SER A 15 -21.22 19.43 -33.87
N PRO A 16 -21.95 20.37 -33.24
CA PRO A 16 -22.57 20.12 -31.94
C PRO A 16 -23.85 19.31 -32.18
N ASP A 17 -24.04 18.24 -31.39
CA ASP A 17 -25.26 17.40 -31.33
C ASP A 17 -25.42 16.24 -32.32
N CYS A 18 -24.34 15.55 -32.69
CA CYS A 18 -24.46 14.14 -33.13
C CYS A 18 -24.48 13.21 -31.90
N VAL A 19 -25.67 12.76 -31.50
CA VAL A 19 -25.82 11.72 -30.46
C VAL A 19 -25.19 10.42 -30.96
N ASN A 20 -23.95 10.14 -30.53
CA ASN A 20 -23.28 8.89 -30.86
C ASN A 20 -23.99 7.74 -30.15
N ILE A 21 -24.44 6.72 -30.88
CA ILE A 21 -25.02 5.51 -30.29
C ILE A 21 -23.88 4.62 -29.81
N CYS A 22 -23.96 4.17 -28.55
CA CYS A 22 -22.99 3.25 -27.97
C CYS A 22 -23.01 1.90 -28.70
N LEU A 23 -21.85 1.45 -29.17
CA LEU A 23 -21.72 0.19 -29.92
C LEU A 23 -21.94 -1.06 -29.04
N ASN A 24 -21.78 -0.97 -27.72
CA ASN A 24 -21.98 -2.09 -26.80
C ASN A 24 -23.44 -2.21 -26.34
N CYS A 25 -24.06 -1.12 -25.88
CA CYS A 25 -25.39 -1.18 -25.26
C CYS A 25 -26.50 -0.43 -26.01
N GLY A 26 -26.20 0.17 -27.17
CA GLY A 26 -27.19 0.89 -28.00
C GLY A 26 -27.75 2.18 -27.39
N ALA A 27 -27.28 2.60 -26.21
CA ALA A 27 -27.74 3.81 -25.56
C ALA A 27 -27.11 5.06 -26.20
N PRO A 28 -27.81 6.21 -26.23
CA PRO A 28 -27.23 7.47 -26.64
C PRO A 28 -26.04 7.83 -25.73
N ALA A 29 -24.89 8.09 -26.34
CA ALA A 29 -23.64 8.43 -25.68
C ALA A 29 -23.17 9.80 -26.19
N THR A 30 -23.39 10.82 -25.36
CA THR A 30 -23.10 12.22 -25.69
C THR A 30 -21.67 12.66 -25.36
N GLY A 31 -20.83 11.76 -24.85
CA GLY A 31 -19.44 12.05 -24.48
C GLY A 31 -18.50 10.91 -24.84
N ASN A 32 -17.23 11.02 -24.42
CA ASN A 32 -16.17 10.04 -24.70
C ASN A 32 -16.44 8.65 -24.10
N PHE A 33 -17.37 8.54 -23.15
CA PHE A 33 -17.78 7.27 -22.55
C PHE A 33 -19.30 7.19 -22.48
N CYS A 34 -19.86 6.00 -22.71
CA CYS A 34 -21.28 5.74 -22.59
C CYS A 34 -21.71 5.81 -21.11
N PRO A 35 -22.73 6.61 -20.75
CA PRO A 35 -23.20 6.71 -19.37
C PRO A 35 -23.90 5.44 -18.86
N ASN A 36 -24.38 4.59 -19.77
CA ASN A 36 -25.13 3.38 -19.41
C ASN A 36 -24.24 2.16 -19.17
N CYS A 37 -23.21 1.95 -20.01
CA CYS A 37 -22.34 0.76 -19.91
C CYS A 37 -20.84 1.07 -19.71
N GLY A 38 -20.43 2.33 -19.80
CA GLY A 38 -19.04 2.75 -19.60
C GLY A 38 -18.09 2.50 -20.77
N GLN A 39 -18.56 2.04 -21.94
CA GLN A 39 -17.72 1.87 -23.13
C GLN A 39 -17.22 3.22 -23.64
N GLU A 40 -15.94 3.29 -24.05
CA GLU A 40 -15.40 4.44 -24.78
C GLU A 40 -16.08 4.55 -26.16
N THR A 41 -16.47 5.76 -26.55
CA THR A 41 -17.21 6.01 -27.81
C THR A 41 -16.30 6.18 -29.03
N ALA A 42 -14.98 6.13 -28.84
CA ALA A 42 -14.01 6.14 -29.92
C ALA A 42 -14.19 4.90 -30.81
N ARG A 43 -14.34 5.13 -32.13
CA ARG A 43 -14.66 4.09 -33.11
C ARG A 43 -13.44 3.37 -33.68
N GLU A 44 -12.26 4.00 -33.63
CA GLU A 44 -11.03 3.40 -34.14
C GLU A 44 -10.24 2.68 -33.05
N PRO A 45 -9.75 1.46 -33.31
CA PRO A 45 -8.81 0.80 -32.41
C PRO A 45 -7.52 1.63 -32.37
N ARG A 46 -7.24 2.25 -31.21
CA ARG A 46 -6.01 3.02 -31.01
C ARG A 46 -4.80 2.17 -31.36
N THR A 47 -3.88 2.72 -32.14
CA THR A 47 -2.61 2.03 -32.42
C THR A 47 -1.82 1.83 -31.13
N PHE A 48 -0.88 0.87 -31.12
CA PHE A 48 -0.07 0.58 -29.94
C PHE A 48 0.70 1.82 -29.45
N ALA A 49 1.13 2.68 -30.38
CA ALA A 49 1.76 3.96 -30.08
C ALA A 49 0.77 4.95 -29.45
N GLU A 50 -0.43 5.12 -30.00
CA GLU A 50 -1.47 6.01 -29.45
C GLU A 50 -2.06 5.50 -28.12
N PHE A 51 -2.03 4.19 -27.88
CA PHE A 51 -2.38 3.59 -26.60
C PHE A 51 -1.33 3.93 -25.54
N PHE A 52 -0.03 3.77 -25.84
CA PHE A 52 1.04 4.15 -24.92
C PHE A 52 1.12 5.67 -24.73
N HIS A 53 0.99 6.47 -25.79
CA HIS A 53 0.87 7.92 -25.69
C HIS A 53 -0.40 8.33 -24.98
N GLY A 54 -1.51 7.61 -25.12
CA GLY A 54 -2.74 7.83 -24.37
C GLY A 54 -2.61 7.49 -22.89
N LEU A 55 -1.89 6.42 -22.53
CA LEU A 55 -1.57 6.06 -21.15
C LEU A 55 -0.60 7.06 -20.51
N ILE A 56 0.46 7.43 -21.24
CA ILE A 56 1.45 8.42 -20.80
C ILE A 56 0.77 9.79 -20.73
N ALA A 57 -0.04 10.20 -21.70
CA ALA A 57 -0.77 11.47 -21.67
C ALA A 57 -1.88 11.47 -20.59
N GLN A 58 -2.56 10.36 -20.32
CA GLN A 58 -3.48 10.27 -19.17
C GLN A 58 -2.75 10.29 -17.81
N TYR A 59 -1.44 10.07 -17.79
CA TYR A 59 -0.60 10.13 -16.58
C TYR A 59 0.12 11.48 -16.45
N VAL A 60 0.59 12.05 -17.57
CA VAL A 60 1.32 13.33 -17.72
C VAL A 60 0.35 14.51 -17.78
N ALA A 61 -0.80 14.44 -18.49
CA ALA A 61 -1.86 15.45 -18.38
C ALA A 61 -2.58 15.46 -17.01
N ARG A 62 -2.21 14.51 -16.13
CA ARG A 62 -2.70 14.33 -14.76
C ARG A 62 -1.71 14.81 -13.70
N GLU A 63 -0.68 15.56 -14.09
CA GLU A 63 0.37 16.13 -13.22
C GLU A 63 -0.20 16.90 -12.01
N GLY A 64 -1.44 17.42 -12.09
CA GLY A 64 -2.13 17.99 -10.93
C GLY A 64 -2.63 16.98 -9.89
N GLN A 65 -3.24 15.86 -10.29
CA GLN A 65 -3.95 14.97 -9.34
C GLN A 65 -2.99 14.16 -8.47
N LEU A 66 -1.89 13.67 -9.04
CA LEU A 66 -0.89 12.92 -8.28
C LEU A 66 -0.21 13.83 -7.26
N TRP A 67 0.28 15.01 -7.69
CA TRP A 67 0.92 15.96 -6.79
C TRP A 67 -0.04 16.47 -5.72
N GLN A 68 -1.29 16.82 -6.07
CA GLN A 68 -2.31 17.20 -5.09
C GLN A 68 -2.62 16.08 -4.09
N THR A 69 -2.66 14.83 -4.55
CA THR A 69 -2.88 13.67 -3.69
C THR A 69 -1.69 13.48 -2.73
N LEU A 70 -0.47 13.42 -3.25
CA LEU A 70 0.73 13.25 -2.43
C LEU A 70 0.93 14.41 -1.45
N SER A 71 0.77 15.66 -1.91
CA SER A 71 0.86 16.84 -1.05
C SER A 71 -0.15 16.77 0.10
N LYS A 72 -1.42 16.46 -0.17
CA LYS A 72 -2.40 16.26 0.91
C LYS A 72 -2.08 15.04 1.78
N LEU A 73 -1.51 13.98 1.23
CA LEU A 73 -1.11 12.79 2.00
C LEU A 73 -0.02 13.12 3.02
N PHE A 74 1.02 13.85 2.64
CA PHE A 74 2.15 14.14 3.54
C PHE A 74 1.90 15.32 4.47
N PHE A 75 1.25 16.38 3.98
CA PHE A 75 1.14 17.65 4.72
C PHE A 75 -0.21 17.85 5.42
N ALA A 76 -1.21 17.01 5.13
CA ALA A 76 -2.55 17.15 5.70
C ALA A 76 -3.10 15.81 6.24
N PRO A 77 -2.69 15.37 7.45
CA PRO A 77 -3.05 14.08 8.02
C PRO A 77 -4.56 13.81 8.01
N GLY A 78 -4.98 12.74 7.32
CA GLY A 78 -6.39 12.34 7.22
C GLY A 78 -7.28 13.21 6.34
N ALA A 79 -6.78 14.31 5.74
CA ALA A 79 -7.60 15.19 4.90
C ALA A 79 -8.08 14.50 3.62
N LEU A 80 -7.24 13.67 2.98
CA LEU A 80 -7.63 12.86 1.82
C LEU A 80 -8.82 11.95 2.12
N THR A 81 -8.82 11.31 3.29
CA THR A 81 -9.92 10.46 3.72
C THR A 81 -11.20 11.28 3.89
N VAL A 82 -11.12 12.44 4.55
CA VAL A 82 -12.29 13.33 4.72
C VAL A 82 -12.87 13.75 3.36
N GLU A 83 -12.02 14.18 2.43
CA GLU A 83 -12.43 14.56 1.06
C GLU A 83 -13.11 13.40 0.32
N TYR A 84 -12.53 12.20 0.40
CA TYR A 84 -13.07 11.00 -0.25
C TYR A 84 -14.43 10.60 0.32
N LEU A 85 -14.57 10.63 1.66
CA LEU A 85 -15.81 10.33 2.37
C LEU A 85 -16.88 11.39 2.11
N ALA A 86 -16.48 12.65 1.90
CA ALA A 86 -17.35 13.74 1.48
C ALA A 86 -17.76 13.67 0.00
N GLY A 87 -17.31 12.67 -0.76
CA GLY A 87 -17.69 12.45 -2.16
C GLY A 87 -16.84 13.17 -3.20
N ARG A 88 -15.83 13.97 -2.79
CA ARG A 88 -14.95 14.71 -3.71
C ARG A 88 -13.84 13.83 -4.28
N ARG A 89 -14.23 12.81 -5.05
CA ARG A 89 -13.35 11.69 -5.48
C ARG A 89 -12.63 11.90 -6.81
N ALA A 90 -13.12 12.76 -7.70
CA ALA A 90 -12.55 12.95 -9.03
C ALA A 90 -11.22 13.73 -9.03
N ARG A 91 -10.95 14.51 -7.98
CA ARG A 91 -9.75 15.36 -7.85
C ARG A 91 -8.51 14.60 -7.39
N TYR A 92 -8.69 13.44 -6.75
CA TYR A 92 -7.62 12.67 -6.11
C TYR A 92 -7.52 11.27 -6.72
N LEU A 93 -6.35 10.65 -6.57
CA LEU A 93 -6.20 9.23 -6.89
C LEU A 93 -7.11 8.40 -5.98
N ARG A 94 -7.70 7.34 -6.55
CA ARG A 94 -8.54 6.42 -5.77
C ARG A 94 -7.69 5.75 -4.68
N PRO A 95 -8.17 5.60 -3.44
CA PRO A 95 -7.37 5.12 -2.31
C PRO A 95 -6.65 3.79 -2.59
N PHE A 96 -7.35 2.85 -3.21
CA PHE A 96 -6.79 1.54 -3.57
C PHE A 96 -5.71 1.66 -4.65
N GLN A 97 -5.96 2.46 -5.68
CA GLN A 97 -4.98 2.71 -6.74
C GLN A 97 -3.72 3.37 -6.18
N LEU A 98 -3.88 4.39 -5.34
CA LEU A 98 -2.77 5.07 -4.68
C LEU A 98 -1.92 4.08 -3.85
N TYR A 99 -2.57 3.22 -3.08
CA TYR A 99 -1.89 2.22 -2.26
C TYR A 99 -1.12 1.17 -3.08
N LEU A 100 -1.72 0.66 -4.16
CA LEU A 100 -1.06 -0.28 -5.05
C LEU A 100 0.15 0.35 -5.74
N MET A 101 0.00 1.57 -6.25
CA MET A 101 1.09 2.31 -6.88
C MET A 101 2.22 2.56 -5.89
N ALA A 102 1.90 3.00 -4.67
CA ALA A 102 2.90 3.20 -3.62
C ALA A 102 3.61 1.90 -3.24
N SER A 103 2.86 0.80 -3.11
CA SER A 103 3.44 -0.52 -2.84
C SER A 103 4.42 -0.93 -3.93
N VAL A 104 4.01 -0.89 -5.21
CA VAL A 104 4.89 -1.23 -6.34
C VAL A 104 6.15 -0.36 -6.35
N ILE A 105 6.01 0.97 -6.17
CA ILE A 105 7.13 1.90 -6.15
C ILE A 105 8.09 1.59 -5.00
N VAL A 106 7.57 1.42 -3.78
CA VAL A 106 8.39 1.15 -2.58
C VAL A 106 9.08 -0.20 -2.68
N PHE A 107 8.37 -1.25 -3.12
CA PHE A 107 8.98 -2.57 -3.32
C PHE A 107 10.03 -2.56 -4.42
N ALA A 108 9.77 -1.89 -5.55
CA ALA A 108 10.77 -1.69 -6.60
C ALA A 108 12.00 -0.97 -6.03
N ALA A 109 11.82 0.14 -5.30
CA ALA A 109 12.92 0.87 -4.69
C ALA A 109 13.74 0.01 -3.71
N VAL A 110 13.08 -0.81 -2.89
CA VAL A 110 13.75 -1.76 -2.00
C VAL A 110 14.60 -2.78 -2.77
N GLN A 111 14.08 -3.30 -3.89
CA GLN A 111 14.78 -4.29 -4.72
C GLN A 111 15.96 -3.69 -5.49
N PHE A 112 15.75 -2.54 -6.15
CA PHE A 112 16.77 -1.88 -6.97
C PHE A 112 17.87 -1.24 -6.12
N PHE A 113 17.52 -0.53 -5.04
CA PHE A 113 18.49 0.18 -4.20
C PHE A 113 18.95 -0.60 -2.98
N GLY A 114 18.44 -1.82 -2.77
CA GLY A 114 18.82 -2.66 -1.64
C GLY A 114 18.43 -2.09 -0.28
N LEU A 115 17.29 -1.40 -0.17
CA LEU A 115 16.91 -0.64 1.03
C LEU A 115 16.39 -1.53 2.15
N ASN A 116 16.72 -1.16 3.39
CA ASN A 116 16.22 -1.81 4.59
C ASN A 116 14.97 -1.07 5.08
N LEU A 117 13.79 -1.63 4.87
CA LEU A 117 12.56 -1.11 5.47
C LEU A 117 12.47 -1.63 6.91
N GLY A 118 12.23 -0.79 7.90
CA GLY A 118 12.09 -1.22 9.29
C GLY A 118 11.50 -0.11 10.12
N LEU A 119 10.56 -0.45 11.00
CA LEU A 119 10.00 0.50 11.96
C LEU A 119 10.91 0.51 13.21
N ARG A 120 11.68 1.58 13.42
CA ARG A 120 12.68 1.68 14.51
C ARG A 120 12.12 1.92 15.92
N LEU A 121 10.83 2.22 16.04
CA LEU A 121 10.12 2.42 17.33
C LEU A 121 10.09 1.18 18.23
N TYR A 122 10.60 0.05 17.75
CA TYR A 122 10.87 -1.14 18.53
C TYR A 122 12.37 -1.20 18.75
N GLY A 123 12.79 -0.85 19.96
CA GLY A 123 14.19 -0.79 20.38
C GLY A 123 14.96 -2.08 20.14
N ASP A 124 16.25 -2.00 20.44
CA ASP A 124 17.41 -2.88 20.20
C ASP A 124 17.27 -4.42 20.36
N GLN A 125 16.05 -4.96 20.50
CA GLN A 125 15.70 -6.37 20.63
C GLN A 125 14.50 -6.74 19.72
N GLY A 126 14.40 -6.16 18.51
CA GLY A 126 13.85 -6.79 17.30
C GLY A 126 12.35 -7.05 17.16
N VAL A 127 11.71 -6.33 16.22
CA VAL A 127 10.81 -6.96 15.23
C VAL A 127 11.24 -6.49 13.83
N HIS A 128 11.98 -7.34 13.13
CA HIS A 128 12.55 -7.06 11.81
C HIS A 128 11.66 -7.59 10.70
N PHE A 129 10.84 -6.74 10.08
CA PHE A 129 9.98 -7.15 8.97
C PHE A 129 10.63 -7.06 7.59
N LEU A 130 11.62 -6.18 7.38
CA LEU A 130 12.06 -5.82 6.02
C LEU A 130 13.55 -5.37 5.94
N ARG A 131 14.45 -5.95 6.76
CA ARG A 131 15.90 -5.66 6.69
C ARG A 131 16.53 -6.36 5.48
N ASN A 132 16.76 -5.62 4.39
CA ASN A 132 17.63 -6.01 3.27
C ASN A 132 19.11 -5.64 3.54
N SER A 133 19.86 -6.43 4.31
CA SER A 133 21.30 -6.22 4.44
C SER A 133 22.01 -6.62 3.15
N ARG A 134 22.32 -5.63 2.29
CA ARG A 134 23.37 -5.74 1.26
C ARG A 134 24.74 -5.24 1.76
N LEU A 135 24.89 -4.93 3.04
CA LEU A 135 26.18 -4.59 3.63
C LEU A 135 26.29 -5.24 5.01
N ILE A 136 26.95 -6.40 5.07
CA ILE A 136 27.64 -6.84 6.29
C ILE A 136 29.09 -7.03 5.89
N GLY A 137 29.83 -5.98 6.19
CA GLY A 137 31.27 -5.84 6.11
C GLY A 137 31.60 -4.66 7.02
N ALA A 138 31.25 -4.79 8.29
CA ALA A 138 31.74 -3.97 9.40
C ALA A 138 31.26 -4.63 10.70
N GLU A 139 32.23 -4.92 11.55
CA GLU A 139 32.16 -5.60 12.84
C GLU A 139 31.15 -4.95 13.78
N ASP A 140 30.38 -5.76 14.51
CA ASP A 140 30.06 -5.41 15.91
C ASP A 140 29.95 -6.68 16.75
N HIS A 141 30.87 -6.79 17.70
CA HIS A 141 31.02 -7.86 18.66
C HIS A 141 30.03 -7.66 19.82
N SER A 142 29.53 -8.78 20.34
CA SER A 142 28.95 -8.92 21.68
C SER A 142 27.55 -8.31 21.95
N ASN A 143 26.57 -9.23 21.91
CA ASN A 143 25.43 -9.37 22.82
C ASN A 143 24.05 -9.42 22.14
N GLY A 144 23.61 -10.65 21.89
CA GLY A 144 22.25 -11.04 22.21
C GLY A 144 21.19 -10.81 21.16
N LEU A 145 21.34 -11.38 19.95
CA LEU A 145 20.18 -11.61 19.07
C LEU A 145 19.59 -13.01 19.36
N ARG A 146 18.96 -13.17 20.53
CA ARG A 146 18.16 -14.36 20.83
C ARG A 146 16.87 -14.28 20.00
N LEU A 147 16.70 -15.18 19.04
CA LEU A 147 15.45 -15.43 18.30
C LEU A 147 14.35 -15.98 19.23
N MET A 148 14.06 -15.33 20.36
CA MET A 148 13.20 -15.85 21.43
C MET A 148 11.83 -16.37 20.96
N PRO A 149 11.13 -15.77 19.98
CA PRO A 149 9.86 -16.33 19.49
C PRO A 149 10.03 -17.63 18.70
N VAL A 150 11.12 -17.75 17.92
CA VAL A 150 11.38 -18.94 17.11
C VAL A 150 11.93 -20.06 17.98
N GLN A 151 12.77 -19.74 18.97
CA GLN A 151 13.30 -20.73 19.92
C GLN A 151 12.17 -21.49 20.64
N ILE A 152 11.13 -20.75 21.09
CA ILE A 152 9.93 -21.34 21.71
C ILE A 152 9.25 -22.35 20.79
N ILE A 153 9.18 -22.06 19.48
CA ILE A 153 8.62 -22.99 18.50
C ILE A 153 9.51 -24.22 18.34
N LEU A 154 10.83 -24.04 18.21
CA LEU A 154 11.75 -25.15 17.99
C LEU A 154 11.74 -26.14 19.15
N ASP A 155 11.61 -25.65 20.39
CA ASP A 155 11.59 -26.47 21.59
C ASP A 155 10.29 -27.29 21.74
N HIS A 156 9.21 -26.93 21.03
CA HIS A 156 7.90 -27.57 21.15
C HIS A 156 7.48 -28.43 19.95
N PHE A 157 8.09 -28.26 18.77
CA PHE A 157 7.64 -28.88 17.52
C PHE A 157 8.74 -29.68 16.81
N ASP A 158 8.66 -31.01 16.82
CA ASP A 158 9.63 -31.89 16.15
C ASP A 158 9.21 -32.25 14.71
N THR A 159 9.41 -31.32 13.76
CA THR A 159 9.20 -31.57 12.32
C THR A 159 10.52 -31.69 11.57
N PRO A 160 10.57 -32.40 10.41
CA PRO A 160 11.81 -32.54 9.63
C PRO A 160 12.48 -31.21 9.26
N GLY A 161 11.69 -30.18 8.94
CA GLY A 161 12.22 -28.86 8.63
C GLY A 161 12.68 -28.08 9.86
N VAL A 162 12.02 -28.24 11.01
CA VAL A 162 12.49 -27.71 12.30
C VAL A 162 13.82 -28.36 12.72
N ARG A 163 13.98 -29.69 12.57
CA ARG A 163 15.24 -30.37 12.84
C ARG A 163 16.38 -29.89 11.94
N ARG A 164 16.11 -29.73 10.64
CA ARG A 164 17.08 -29.17 9.68
C ARG A 164 17.48 -27.75 10.07
N PHE A 165 16.51 -26.91 10.42
CA PHE A 165 16.76 -25.55 10.88
C PHE A 165 17.54 -25.52 12.19
N GLY A 166 17.21 -26.38 13.14
CA GLY A 166 17.92 -26.56 14.41
C GLY A 166 19.35 -27.12 14.26
N ALA A 167 19.65 -27.83 13.17
CA ALA A 167 21.01 -28.31 12.87
C ALA A 167 21.90 -27.27 12.17
N MET A 168 21.32 -26.20 11.61
CA MET A 168 22.07 -25.14 10.92
C MET A 168 22.81 -24.22 11.90
N SER A 169 23.92 -23.63 11.44
CA SER A 169 24.60 -22.55 12.13
C SER A 169 23.66 -21.34 12.30
N LEU A 170 23.91 -20.48 13.29
CA LEU A 170 23.06 -19.30 13.52
C LEU A 170 22.99 -18.39 12.28
N GLU A 171 24.10 -18.23 11.56
CA GLU A 171 24.17 -17.40 10.36
C GLU A 171 23.37 -17.99 9.18
N ASP A 172 23.43 -19.31 9.00
CA ASP A 172 22.64 -20.02 7.99
C ASP A 172 21.14 -19.95 8.29
N ARG A 173 20.75 -20.02 9.58
CA ARG A 173 19.35 -19.88 10.00
C ARG A 173 18.77 -18.52 9.62
N PHE A 174 19.52 -17.43 9.84
CA PHE A 174 19.08 -16.09 9.46
C PHE A 174 18.92 -15.96 7.95
N THR A 175 19.89 -16.47 7.19
CA THR A 175 19.87 -16.44 5.72
C THR A 175 18.70 -17.25 5.16
N PHE A 176 18.45 -18.45 5.70
CA PHE A 176 17.35 -19.32 5.30
C PHE A 176 15.97 -18.66 5.53
N LEU A 177 15.71 -18.17 6.75
CA LEU A 177 14.44 -17.50 7.07
C LEU A 177 14.26 -16.21 6.28
N ARG A 178 15.34 -15.48 5.98
CA ARG A 178 15.28 -14.27 5.16
C ARG A 178 14.89 -14.58 3.73
N ALA A 179 15.58 -15.53 3.09
CA ALA A 179 15.33 -15.89 1.71
C ALA A 179 13.87 -16.35 1.49
N ARG A 180 13.35 -17.20 2.39
CA ARG A 180 11.95 -17.64 2.33
C ARG A 180 10.96 -16.50 2.64
N ARG A 181 11.18 -15.70 3.69
CA ARG A 181 10.25 -14.60 4.03
C ARG A 181 10.15 -13.53 2.95
N ALA A 182 11.24 -13.22 2.24
CA ALA A 182 11.27 -12.21 1.18
C ALA A 182 10.23 -12.48 0.07
N GLN A 183 9.90 -13.75 -0.19
CA GLN A 183 8.89 -14.14 -1.18
C GLN A 183 7.46 -13.80 -0.72
N TYR A 184 7.19 -13.81 0.59
CA TYR A 184 5.85 -13.61 1.16
C TYR A 184 5.58 -12.19 1.65
N VAL A 185 6.65 -11.42 1.86
CA VAL A 185 6.62 -10.04 2.34
C VAL A 185 5.67 -9.14 1.53
N SER A 186 5.71 -9.22 0.20
CA SER A 186 4.90 -8.37 -0.67
C SER A 186 3.41 -8.66 -0.49
N TYR A 187 3.05 -9.94 -0.36
CA TYR A 187 1.69 -10.36 -0.07
C TYR A 187 1.26 -9.95 1.34
N PHE A 188 2.14 -10.11 2.33
CA PHE A 188 1.87 -9.77 3.72
C PHE A 188 1.44 -8.31 3.86
N VAL A 189 2.16 -7.38 3.22
CA VAL A 189 1.83 -5.94 3.22
C VAL A 189 0.44 -5.67 2.65
N LEU A 190 -0.01 -6.36 1.61
CA LEU A 190 -1.36 -6.18 1.05
C LEU A 190 -2.47 -6.58 2.04
N PHE A 191 -2.25 -7.62 2.85
CA PHE A 191 -3.21 -8.08 3.87
C PHE A 191 -3.23 -7.22 5.14
N LEU A 192 -2.22 -6.37 5.35
CA LEU A 192 -2.17 -5.47 6.50
C LEU A 192 -3.32 -4.45 6.53
N VAL A 193 -3.74 -3.96 5.36
CA VAL A 193 -4.76 -2.90 5.28
C VAL A 193 -6.15 -3.39 5.73
N PRO A 194 -6.67 -4.55 5.25
CA PRO A 194 -7.89 -5.13 5.80
C PRO A 194 -7.83 -5.35 7.32
N ILE A 195 -6.71 -5.82 7.85
CA ILE A 195 -6.54 -6.02 9.30
C ILE A 195 -6.63 -4.68 10.04
N LEU A 196 -5.94 -3.65 9.56
CA LEU A 196 -6.05 -2.30 10.13
C LEU A 196 -7.49 -1.78 10.07
N ALA A 197 -8.18 -1.97 8.95
CA ALA A 197 -9.58 -1.58 8.79
C ALA A 197 -10.51 -2.30 9.77
N LEU A 198 -10.29 -3.60 10.02
CA LEU A 198 -11.04 -4.39 10.99
C LEU A 198 -10.79 -3.90 12.43
N THR A 199 -9.54 -3.66 12.81
CA THR A 199 -9.22 -3.11 14.15
C THR A 199 -9.85 -1.73 14.35
N LEU A 200 -9.82 -0.85 13.34
CA LEU A 200 -10.52 0.43 13.37
C LEU A 200 -12.03 0.25 13.53
N GLY A 201 -12.64 -0.67 12.78
CA GLY A 201 -14.06 -0.99 12.87
C GLY A 201 -14.48 -1.49 14.25
N LEU A 202 -13.62 -2.26 14.92
CA LEU A 202 -13.84 -2.73 16.29
C LEU A 202 -13.83 -1.57 17.29
N PHE A 203 -12.80 -0.73 17.27
CA PHE A 203 -12.63 0.36 18.25
C PHE A 203 -13.53 1.57 18.01
N TYR A 204 -14.00 1.77 16.78
CA TYR A 204 -14.92 2.85 16.40
C TYR A 204 -16.33 2.34 16.06
N ARG A 205 -16.70 1.14 16.50
CA ARG A 205 -18.03 0.54 16.28
C ARG A 205 -19.17 1.47 16.70
N ASN A 206 -18.99 2.21 17.79
CA ASN A 206 -19.98 3.16 18.31
C ASN A 206 -20.28 4.32 17.34
N ARG A 207 -19.40 4.61 16.39
CA ARG A 207 -19.57 5.71 15.42
C ARG A 207 -20.39 5.31 14.18
N ARG A 208 -20.88 4.07 14.09
CA ARG A 208 -21.75 3.54 13.00
C ARG A 208 -21.20 3.79 11.58
N ARG A 209 -19.88 3.80 11.42
CA ARG A 209 -19.20 3.92 10.12
C ARG A 209 -19.20 2.57 9.40
N ARG A 210 -19.27 2.58 8.06
CA ARG A 210 -19.21 1.33 7.27
C ARG A 210 -17.78 0.82 7.18
N TYR A 211 -17.59 -0.50 7.03
CA TYR A 211 -16.28 -1.13 6.86
C TYR A 211 -15.44 -0.47 5.74
N ALA A 212 -16.08 -0.15 4.60
CA ALA A 212 -15.42 0.53 3.49
C ALA A 212 -14.80 1.88 3.88
N GLU A 213 -15.39 2.61 4.84
CA GLU A 213 -14.84 3.89 5.32
C GLU A 213 -13.55 3.67 6.12
N HIS A 214 -13.53 2.64 6.97
CA HIS A 214 -12.33 2.23 7.70
C HIS A 214 -11.24 1.72 6.76
N LEU A 215 -11.63 1.00 5.70
CA LEU A 215 -10.71 0.50 4.68
C LEU A 215 -10.04 1.64 3.92
N VAL A 216 -10.80 2.65 3.49
CA VAL A 216 -10.26 3.84 2.82
C VAL A 216 -9.28 4.58 3.72
N PHE A 217 -9.62 4.76 5.00
CA PHE A 217 -8.71 5.36 5.98
C PHE A 217 -7.41 4.55 6.11
N GLY A 218 -7.53 3.23 6.24
CA GLY A 218 -6.40 2.31 6.34
C GLY A 218 -5.49 2.37 5.11
N LEU A 219 -6.06 2.43 3.91
CA LEU A 219 -5.29 2.56 2.66
C LEU A 219 -4.44 3.84 2.64
N HIS A 220 -5.00 4.99 3.02
CA HIS A 220 -4.22 6.23 3.08
C HIS A 220 -3.14 6.18 4.16
N CYS A 221 -3.45 5.67 5.35
CA CYS A 221 -2.46 5.55 6.43
C CYS A 221 -1.32 4.61 6.06
N GLN A 222 -1.63 3.46 5.45
CA GLN A 222 -0.61 2.50 5.03
C GLN A 222 0.23 3.05 3.87
N THR A 223 -0.37 3.79 2.94
CA THR A 223 0.37 4.47 1.86
C THR A 223 1.39 5.46 2.45
N PHE A 224 0.97 6.29 3.40
CA PHE A 224 1.86 7.22 4.08
C PHE A 224 2.99 6.49 4.83
N LEU A 225 2.66 5.41 5.54
CA LEU A 225 3.63 4.58 6.25
C LEU A 225 4.67 3.99 5.28
N LEU A 226 4.25 3.43 4.14
CA LEU A 226 5.17 2.84 3.16
C LEU A 226 6.18 3.84 2.62
N PHE A 227 5.74 5.05 2.26
CA PHE A 227 6.66 6.10 1.82
C PHE A 227 7.54 6.60 2.97
N SER A 228 7.00 6.73 4.19
CA SER A 228 7.78 7.17 5.35
C SER A 228 8.90 6.19 5.66
N LEU A 229 8.61 4.89 5.63
CA LEU A 229 9.64 3.86 5.83
C LEU A 229 10.68 3.88 4.71
N LEU A 230 10.27 4.16 3.46
CA LEU A 230 11.20 4.27 2.33
C LEU A 230 12.20 5.41 2.55
N VAL A 231 11.72 6.55 3.06
CA VAL A 231 12.56 7.69 3.43
C VAL A 231 13.47 7.35 4.62
N GLU A 232 12.91 6.70 5.64
CA GLU A 232 13.64 6.26 6.84
C GLU A 232 14.89 5.42 6.50
N ALA A 233 14.81 4.58 5.46
CA ALA A 233 15.89 3.72 5.02
C ALA A 233 17.18 4.46 4.59
N LYS A 234 17.11 5.79 4.37
CA LYS A 234 18.26 6.64 4.02
C LYS A 234 18.58 7.72 5.06
N LEU A 235 17.77 7.84 6.11
CA LEU A 235 17.96 8.88 7.14
C LEU A 235 18.96 8.44 8.22
N PRO A 236 19.75 9.39 8.78
CA PRO A 236 20.50 9.14 10.01
C PRO A 236 19.53 8.80 11.16
N THR A 237 20.03 8.10 12.18
CA THR A 237 19.21 7.54 13.29
C THR A 237 18.31 8.57 13.95
N THR A 238 18.84 9.74 14.29
CA THR A 238 18.08 10.82 14.93
C THR A 238 16.90 11.31 14.09
N LEU A 239 17.10 11.49 12.77
CA LEU A 239 16.03 11.90 11.85
C LEU A 239 15.03 10.78 11.59
N ALA A 240 15.50 9.53 11.54
CA ALA A 240 14.66 8.36 11.41
C ALA A 240 13.73 8.20 12.62
N ASP A 241 14.25 8.37 13.84
CA ASP A 241 13.45 8.29 15.08
C ASP A 241 12.41 9.41 15.12
N ALA A 242 12.81 10.64 14.75
CA ALA A 242 11.89 11.76 14.63
C ALA A 242 10.76 11.48 13.62
N LEU A 243 11.09 10.92 12.45
CA LEU A 243 10.10 10.52 11.44
C LEU A 243 9.18 9.41 11.97
N SER A 244 9.72 8.45 12.71
CA SER A 244 8.97 7.39 13.37
C SER A 244 7.94 7.94 14.38
N PHE A 245 8.34 8.86 15.26
CA PHE A 245 7.41 9.58 16.14
C PHE A 245 6.38 10.39 15.35
N TRP A 246 6.80 11.02 14.25
CA TRP A 246 5.89 11.73 13.35
C TRP A 246 4.85 10.82 12.71
N VAL A 247 5.19 9.57 12.36
CA VAL A 247 4.23 8.59 11.82
C VAL A 247 3.13 8.27 12.85
N ILE A 248 3.49 8.09 14.12
CA ILE A 248 2.50 7.90 15.20
C ILE A 248 1.63 9.15 15.37
N ALA A 249 2.24 10.33 15.38
CA ALA A 249 1.54 11.60 15.48
C ALA A 249 0.58 11.81 14.29
N TYR A 250 1.03 11.55 13.07
CA TYR A 250 0.25 11.59 11.84
C TYR A 250 -0.99 10.70 11.94
N PHE A 251 -0.82 9.44 12.34
CA PHE A 251 -1.93 8.50 12.51
C PHE A 251 -2.96 9.02 13.53
N THR A 252 -2.48 9.59 14.64
CA THR A 252 -3.32 10.11 15.72
C THR A 252 -4.10 11.36 15.28
N ILE A 253 -3.44 12.30 14.59
CA ILE A 253 -4.08 13.50 14.03
C ILE A 253 -5.10 13.09 12.95
N ALA A 254 -4.76 12.11 12.11
CA ALA A 254 -5.67 11.58 11.09
C ALA A 254 -6.90 10.93 11.73
N LEU A 255 -6.74 10.16 12.81
CA LEU A 255 -7.85 9.61 13.59
C LEU A 255 -8.76 10.72 14.12
N LYS A 256 -8.18 11.72 14.80
CA LYS A 256 -8.91 12.88 15.32
C LYS A 256 -9.73 13.57 14.23
N ARG A 257 -9.13 13.78 13.07
CA ARG A 257 -9.75 14.48 11.94
C ARG A 257 -10.89 13.69 11.27
N VAL A 258 -10.74 12.37 11.14
CA VAL A 258 -11.70 11.52 10.41
C VAL A 258 -12.83 11.00 11.31
N TYR A 259 -12.51 10.60 12.54
CA TYR A 259 -13.47 9.99 13.46
C TYR A 259 -14.02 10.97 14.51
N GLY A 260 -13.35 12.11 14.74
CA GLY A 260 -13.72 13.07 15.79
C GLY A 260 -13.49 12.54 17.21
N GLY A 261 -14.17 13.13 18.20
CA GLY A 261 -14.01 12.80 19.63
C GLY A 261 -13.11 13.78 20.37
N THR A 262 -12.83 13.53 21.66
CA THR A 262 -11.88 14.34 22.46
C THR A 262 -10.44 13.83 22.30
N TRP A 263 -9.43 14.65 22.58
CA TRP A 263 -8.03 14.21 22.46
C TRP A 263 -7.67 13.00 23.32
N PRO A 264 -8.09 12.89 24.59
CA PRO A 264 -7.82 11.70 25.40
C PRO A 264 -8.46 10.43 24.81
N GLU A 265 -9.70 10.53 24.30
CA GLU A 265 -10.36 9.41 23.60
C GLU A 265 -9.58 8.98 22.36
N THR A 266 -9.14 9.94 21.54
CA THR A 266 -8.37 9.65 20.33
C THR A 266 -7.00 9.05 20.65
N LEU A 267 -6.27 9.59 21.63
CA LEU A 267 -4.96 9.07 22.04
C LEU A 267 -5.09 7.66 22.62
N GLY A 268 -6.05 7.43 23.54
CA GLY A 268 -6.26 6.13 24.16
C GLY A 268 -6.66 5.07 23.13
N ARG A 269 -7.62 5.38 22.24
CA ARG A 269 -7.99 4.45 21.16
C ARG A 269 -6.87 4.27 20.15
N GLY A 270 -6.17 5.34 19.78
CA GLY A 270 -5.06 5.31 18.83
C GLY A 270 -3.94 4.38 19.31
N ALA A 271 -3.52 4.53 20.56
CA ALA A 271 -2.55 3.65 21.19
C ALA A 271 -3.04 2.19 21.22
N ALA A 272 -4.28 1.95 21.65
CA ALA A 272 -4.83 0.59 21.70
C ALA A 272 -4.92 -0.07 20.32
N ILE A 273 -5.31 0.68 19.28
CA ILE A 273 -5.36 0.19 17.89
C ILE A 273 -3.96 -0.13 17.40
N LEU A 274 -2.98 0.75 17.60
CA LEU A 274 -1.59 0.51 17.18
C LEU A 274 -0.99 -0.70 17.89
N SER A 275 -1.19 -0.84 19.20
CA SER A 275 -0.73 -1.98 19.99
C SER A 275 -1.36 -3.29 19.52
N LEU A 276 -2.68 -3.32 19.32
CA LEU A 276 -3.37 -4.50 18.81
C LEU A 276 -2.91 -4.87 17.40
N TYR A 277 -2.77 -3.88 16.53
CA TYR A 277 -2.29 -4.07 15.16
C TYR A 277 -0.87 -4.65 15.15
N PHE A 278 0.04 -4.11 15.96
CA PHE A 278 1.38 -4.63 16.12
C PHE A 278 1.41 -6.07 16.65
N ALA A 279 0.56 -6.38 17.64
CA ALA A 279 0.44 -7.74 18.18
C ALA A 279 -0.04 -8.73 17.11
N ILE A 280 -1.08 -8.38 16.33
CA ILE A 280 -1.60 -9.21 15.24
C ILE A 280 -0.51 -9.47 14.19
N ILE A 281 0.23 -8.43 13.77
CA ILE A 281 1.31 -8.56 12.80
C ILE A 281 2.43 -9.46 13.34
N SER A 282 2.78 -9.32 14.62
CA SER A 282 3.81 -10.14 15.27
C SER A 282 3.42 -11.62 15.31
N VAL A 283 2.17 -11.92 15.69
CA VAL A 283 1.63 -13.30 15.66
C VAL A 283 1.58 -13.84 14.23
N ALA A 284 1.11 -13.06 13.27
CA ALA A 284 1.06 -13.48 11.87
C ALA A 284 2.46 -13.77 11.30
N ASN A 285 3.48 -13.02 11.70
CA ASN A 285 4.87 -13.29 11.33
C ASN A 285 5.37 -14.61 11.93
N LEU A 286 5.06 -14.85 13.20
CA LEU A 286 5.44 -16.05 13.91
C LEU A 286 4.84 -17.30 13.23
N LEU A 287 3.55 -17.24 12.91
CA LEU A 287 2.85 -18.29 12.18
C LEU A 287 3.41 -18.50 10.77
N LEU A 288 3.76 -17.42 10.06
CA LEU A 288 4.42 -17.51 8.75
C LEU A 288 5.77 -18.21 8.88
N VAL A 289 6.61 -17.81 9.83
CA VAL A 289 7.92 -18.45 10.07
C VAL A 289 7.75 -19.93 10.37
N PHE A 290 6.80 -20.28 11.24
CA PHE A 290 6.49 -21.68 11.52
C PHE A 290 6.07 -22.46 10.27
N ALA A 291 5.12 -21.93 9.50
CA ALA A 291 4.66 -22.55 8.25
C ALA A 291 5.83 -22.77 7.27
N LEU A 292 6.73 -21.80 7.14
CA LEU A 292 7.92 -21.90 6.30
C LEU A 292 8.95 -22.93 6.78
N LEU A 293 8.95 -23.28 8.06
CA LEU A 293 9.79 -24.34 8.63
C LEU A 293 9.15 -25.72 8.44
N THR A 294 7.82 -25.80 8.32
CA THR A 294 7.12 -27.07 8.12
C THR A 294 7.05 -27.52 6.65
N LEU A 295 7.13 -26.57 5.70
CA LEU A 295 7.15 -26.81 4.24
C LEU A 295 8.54 -27.15 3.71
#